data_AF-A0A7K3NRE3-F1
#
_entry.id   AF-A0A7K3NRE3-F1
#
_cell.length_a   1.000
_cell.length_b   1.000
_cell.length_c   1.000
_cell.angle_alpha   90.00
_cell.angle_beta   90.00
_cell.angle_gamma   90.00
#
_symmetry.space_group_name_H-M   'P 1'
#
loop_
_entity.id
_entity.type
_entity.pdbx_description
1 polymer ?
#
loop_
_entity_poly.entity_id
_entity_poly.type
_entity_poly.pdbx_seq_one_letter_code
_entity_poly.pdbx_strand_id
1 'polypeptide(L)'
;MNPAESSSRKDRQDAPATPWLPGHPLWEAAFDPPHLGIPANPTASARVVDHQGGFIEIFVSVAKGRIVDAGFLTSLPGPGMAAASLWCAAVLGASLAEAVKAPPKP
;
A
#
# COMPACT_ATOMS: atom_id res chain seq x y z
N MET A 1 41.75 -30.86 29.50
CA MET A 1 41.45 -29.42 29.56
C MET A 1 40.48 -29.12 28.42
N ASN A 2 39.25 -28.72 28.71
CA ASN A 2 38.31 -28.17 27.74
C ASN A 2 37.82 -26.84 28.29
N PRO A 3 38.17 -25.72 27.64
CA PRO A 3 37.44 -24.48 27.80
C PRO A 3 36.94 -23.99 26.44
N ALA A 4 35.62 -23.87 26.30
CA ALA A 4 34.90 -22.88 25.48
C ALA A 4 33.53 -23.42 25.07
N GLU A 5 32.69 -23.74 26.05
CA GLU A 5 31.29 -23.33 25.92
C GLU A 5 31.26 -21.84 26.28
N SER A 6 30.89 -20.98 25.34
CA SER A 6 30.26 -19.67 25.57
C SER A 6 30.35 -18.84 24.29
N SER A 7 29.27 -18.11 24.02
CA SER A 7 29.14 -17.06 23.00
C SER A 7 28.87 -17.59 21.58
N SER A 8 27.75 -17.32 20.92
CA SER A 8 26.75 -16.26 21.08
C SER A 8 25.42 -16.70 20.47
N ARG A 9 24.42 -17.06 21.30
CA ARG A 9 23.00 -16.99 20.92
C ARG A 9 22.47 -15.62 21.34
N LYS A 10 22.91 -14.57 20.67
CA LYS A 10 22.38 -13.21 20.82
C LYS A 10 22.68 -12.53 19.50
N ASP A 11 21.71 -12.61 18.59
CA ASP A 11 21.47 -11.72 17.44
C ASP A 11 20.20 -12.17 16.68
N ARG A 12 19.16 -12.63 17.40
CA ARG A 12 17.79 -12.53 16.89
C ARG A 12 17.25 -11.20 17.40
N GLN A 13 17.80 -10.13 16.84
CA GLN A 13 17.28 -8.80 17.03
C GLN A 13 15.95 -8.75 16.28
N ASP A 14 14.89 -8.59 17.06
CA ASP A 14 13.48 -8.41 16.72
C ASP A 14 13.23 -8.17 15.22
N ALA A 15 12.77 -9.23 14.53
CA ALA A 15 12.00 -8.98 13.32
C ALA A 15 10.82 -8.11 13.76
N PRO A 16 10.63 -6.89 13.19
CA PRO A 16 9.48 -6.08 13.55
C PRO A 16 8.24 -6.95 13.33
N ALA A 17 7.38 -7.01 14.35
CA ALA A 17 6.13 -7.76 14.32
C ALA A 17 5.51 -7.59 12.94
N THR A 18 5.37 -8.70 12.21
CA THR A 18 4.97 -8.67 10.81
C THR A 18 3.72 -7.80 10.70
N PRO A 19 3.69 -6.74 9.88
CA PRO A 19 2.59 -5.76 9.85
C PRO A 19 1.25 -6.36 9.38
N TRP A 20 1.25 -7.65 9.08
CA TRP A 20 0.15 -8.49 8.62
C TRP A 20 -0.47 -9.30 9.76
N LEU A 21 -0.39 -8.82 11.01
CA LEU A 21 -1.11 -9.41 12.13
C LEU A 21 -2.47 -8.71 12.31
N PRO A 22 -3.55 -9.45 12.66
CA PRO A 22 -4.81 -8.85 13.05
C PRO A 22 -4.63 -7.78 14.13
N GLY A 23 -5.23 -6.60 13.93
CA GLY A 23 -5.11 -5.46 14.84
C GLY A 23 -4.01 -4.45 14.50
N HIS A 24 -3.20 -4.70 13.48
CA HIS A 24 -2.28 -3.69 12.91
C HIS A 24 -3.03 -2.82 11.87
N PRO A 25 -2.83 -1.49 11.79
CA PRO A 25 -3.53 -0.64 10.80
C PRO A 25 -3.38 -1.11 9.34
N LEU A 26 -2.23 -1.70 9.01
CA LEU A 26 -1.97 -2.27 7.68
C LEU A 26 -2.75 -3.56 7.39
N TRP A 27 -3.25 -4.26 8.42
CA TRP A 27 -4.08 -5.44 8.26
C TRP A 27 -5.45 -5.12 7.68
N GLU A 28 -6.09 -4.05 8.16
CA GLU A 28 -7.40 -3.63 7.65
C GLU A 28 -7.30 -3.19 6.18
N ALA A 29 -6.31 -2.37 5.84
CA ALA A 29 -6.04 -1.97 4.46
C ALA A 29 -5.67 -3.15 3.53
N ALA A 30 -5.21 -4.27 4.07
CA ALA A 30 -4.86 -5.47 3.32
C ALA A 30 -6.05 -6.42 3.11
N PHE A 31 -7.11 -6.34 3.92
CA PHE A 31 -8.26 -7.27 3.87
C PHE A 31 -9.56 -6.62 3.42
N ASP A 32 -9.87 -5.41 3.90
CA ASP A 32 -11.06 -4.63 3.55
C ASP A 32 -10.68 -3.17 3.21
N PRO A 33 -9.94 -2.95 2.11
CA PRO A 33 -9.47 -1.62 1.72
C PRO A 33 -10.63 -0.68 1.32
N PRO A 34 -10.74 0.51 1.94
CA PRO A 34 -11.85 1.44 1.71
C PRO A 34 -11.92 2.03 0.28
N HIS A 35 -10.85 1.93 -0.49
CA HIS A 35 -10.76 2.48 -1.86
C HIS A 35 -10.78 1.40 -2.96
N LEU A 36 -11.13 0.15 -2.63
CA LEU A 36 -11.24 -0.91 -3.62
C LEU A 36 -12.45 -0.69 -4.53
N GLY A 37 -12.20 -0.60 -5.83
CA GLY A 37 -13.21 -0.37 -6.85
C GLY A 37 -12.90 0.84 -7.73
N ILE A 38 -13.88 1.17 -8.57
CA ILE A 38 -13.82 2.29 -9.50
C ILE A 38 -14.67 3.43 -8.93
N PRO A 39 -14.14 4.66 -8.80
CA PRO A 39 -14.91 5.86 -8.49
C PRO A 39 -16.15 6.00 -9.37
N ALA A 40 -17.19 6.70 -8.90
CA ALA A 40 -18.42 6.85 -9.68
C ALA A 40 -18.22 7.62 -11.01
N ASN A 41 -17.27 8.57 -11.06
CA ASN A 41 -17.01 9.42 -12.22
C ASN A 41 -15.50 9.58 -12.48
N PRO A 42 -14.79 8.49 -12.84
CA PRO A 42 -13.34 8.53 -13.01
C PRO A 42 -12.99 9.38 -14.22
N THR A 43 -12.05 10.31 -14.03
CA THR A 43 -11.56 11.18 -15.10
C THR A 43 -10.33 10.62 -15.81
N ALA A 44 -9.58 9.75 -15.15
CA ALA A 44 -8.41 9.07 -15.70
C ALA A 44 -8.14 7.75 -14.95
N SER A 45 -7.48 6.81 -15.63
CA SER A 45 -6.87 5.64 -14.99
C SER A 45 -5.48 5.36 -15.55
N ALA A 46 -4.67 4.65 -14.76
CA ALA A 46 -3.37 4.14 -15.17
C ALA A 46 -3.15 2.74 -14.60
N ARG A 47 -2.64 1.83 -15.43
CA ARG A 47 -2.39 0.44 -15.07
C ARG A 47 -0.93 0.08 -15.21
N VAL A 48 -0.41 -0.64 -14.22
CA VAL A 48 0.89 -1.29 -14.26
C VAL A 48 0.68 -2.80 -14.13
N VAL A 49 1.43 -3.55 -14.92
CA VAL A 49 1.44 -5.03 -14.89
C VAL A 49 2.87 -5.48 -14.66
N ASP A 50 3.06 -6.41 -13.73
CA ASP A 50 4.36 -7.02 -13.48
C ASP A 50 4.66 -8.16 -14.49
N HIS A 51 5.86 -8.70 -14.39
CA HIS A 51 6.34 -9.78 -15.26
C HIS A 51 5.61 -11.13 -15.08
N GLN A 52 4.86 -11.30 -13.99
CA GLN A 52 4.02 -12.49 -13.70
C GLN A 52 2.55 -12.26 -14.09
N GLY A 53 2.20 -11.09 -14.62
CA GLY A 53 0.82 -10.72 -14.96
C GLY A 53 0.01 -10.16 -13.79
N GLY A 54 0.62 -9.99 -12.62
CA GLY A 54 0.05 -9.25 -11.50
C GLY A 54 -0.18 -7.79 -11.88
N PHE A 55 -1.27 -7.17 -11.45
CA PHE A 55 -1.57 -5.80 -11.85
C PHE A 55 -2.10 -4.94 -10.71
N ILE A 56 -1.88 -3.63 -10.82
CA ILE A 56 -2.61 -2.58 -10.14
C ILE A 56 -3.09 -1.59 -11.19
N GLU A 57 -4.36 -1.22 -11.14
CA GLU A 57 -4.93 -0.12 -11.88
C GLU A 57 -5.50 0.91 -10.91
N ILE A 58 -5.08 2.16 -11.06
CA ILE A 58 -5.50 3.30 -10.26
C ILE A 58 -6.45 4.16 -11.08
N PHE A 59 -7.56 4.56 -10.46
CA PHE A 59 -8.56 5.45 -11.02
C PHE A 59 -8.60 6.74 -10.20
N VAL A 60 -8.68 7.90 -10.87
CA VAL A 60 -8.81 9.19 -10.20
C VAL A 60 -9.93 10.02 -10.81
N SER A 61 -10.68 10.70 -9.95
CA SER A 61 -11.64 11.73 -10.33
C SER A 61 -11.05 13.08 -9.99
N VAL A 62 -10.83 13.92 -11.00
CA VAL A 62 -10.22 15.25 -10.83
C VAL A 62 -11.26 16.33 -11.07
N ALA A 63 -11.45 17.22 -10.10
CA ALA A 63 -12.29 18.40 -10.23
C ALA A 63 -11.53 19.65 -9.77
N LYS A 64 -11.62 20.72 -10.57
CA LYS A 64 -10.94 22.01 -10.28
C LYS A 64 -9.44 21.84 -10.00
N GLY A 65 -8.79 20.92 -10.73
CA GLY A 65 -7.36 20.64 -10.60
C GLY A 65 -6.94 19.81 -9.37
N ARG A 66 -7.90 19.23 -8.63
CA ARG A 66 -7.65 18.40 -7.44
C ARG A 66 -8.28 17.03 -7.57
N ILE A 67 -7.64 16.03 -6.99
CA ILE A 67 -8.18 14.66 -6.88
C ILE A 67 -9.28 14.70 -5.82
N VAL A 68 -10.53 14.50 -6.23
CA VAL A 68 -11.70 14.50 -5.34
C VAL A 68 -12.16 13.09 -4.98
N ASP A 69 -11.75 12.09 -5.75
CA ASP A 69 -12.01 10.69 -5.48
C ASP A 69 -10.90 9.83 -6.12
N ALA A 70 -10.60 8.69 -5.51
CA ALA A 70 -9.59 7.75 -5.98
C ALA A 70 -9.98 6.33 -5.59
N GLY A 71 -9.75 5.39 -6.51
CA GLY A 71 -9.98 3.98 -6.27
C GLY A 71 -8.98 3.13 -7.04
N PHE A 72 -8.97 1.83 -6.76
CA PHE A 72 -8.07 0.88 -7.42
C PHE A 72 -8.70 -0.48 -7.68
N LEU A 73 -8.14 -1.18 -8.66
CA LEU A 73 -8.32 -2.61 -8.87
C LEU A 73 -6.94 -3.29 -8.88
N THR A 74 -6.82 -4.48 -8.33
CA THR A 74 -5.55 -5.20 -8.26
C THR A 74 -5.74 -6.70 -8.23
N SER A 75 -4.77 -7.44 -8.75
CA SER A 75 -4.63 -8.89 -8.49
C SER A 75 -3.57 -9.20 -7.42
N LEU A 76 -2.90 -8.19 -6.88
CA LEU A 76 -1.87 -8.32 -5.87
C LEU A 76 -2.51 -8.33 -4.46
N PRO A 77 -2.50 -9.45 -3.74
CA PRO A 77 -3.13 -9.56 -2.43
C PRO A 77 -2.32 -8.87 -1.33
N GLY A 78 -2.93 -8.73 -0.15
CA GLY A 78 -2.25 -8.34 1.08
C GLY A 78 -1.47 -7.01 0.96
N PRO A 79 -0.13 -7.03 0.94
CA PRO A 79 0.68 -5.83 0.78
C PRO A 79 0.33 -4.99 -0.47
N GLY A 80 -0.02 -5.64 -1.59
CA GLY A 80 -0.41 -4.94 -2.81
C GLY A 80 -1.72 -4.16 -2.64
N MET A 81 -2.69 -4.75 -1.95
CA MET A 81 -3.95 -4.07 -1.61
C MET A 81 -3.72 -2.92 -0.62
N ALA A 82 -2.94 -3.16 0.45
CA ALA A 82 -2.65 -2.15 1.45
C ALA A 82 -1.93 -0.95 0.82
N ALA A 83 -0.91 -1.18 -0.01
CA ALA A 83 -0.16 -0.13 -0.67
C ALA A 83 -1.05 0.73 -1.59
N ALA A 84 -1.89 0.09 -2.41
CA ALA A 84 -2.81 0.81 -3.29
C ALA A 84 -3.84 1.63 -2.49
N SER A 85 -4.42 1.05 -1.44
CA SER A 85 -5.37 1.72 -0.57
C SER A 85 -4.77 2.93 0.14
N LEU A 86 -3.56 2.79 0.71
CA LEU A 86 -2.87 3.89 1.38
C LEU A 86 -2.49 5.01 0.40
N TRP A 87 -2.10 4.66 -0.83
CA TRP A 87 -1.85 5.65 -1.86
C TRP A 87 -3.12 6.42 -2.20
N CYS A 88 -4.25 5.74 -2.41
CA CYS A 88 -5.54 6.39 -2.66
C CYS A 88 -5.91 7.38 -1.55
N ALA A 89 -5.77 6.97 -0.28
CA ALA A 89 -6.02 7.84 0.86
C ALA A 89 -5.06 9.05 0.90
N ALA A 90 -3.79 8.86 0.56
CA ALA A 90 -2.76 9.91 0.63
C ALA A 90 -2.91 11.01 -0.43
N VAL A 91 -3.55 10.71 -1.57
CA VAL A 91 -3.66 11.66 -2.70
C VAL A 91 -4.99 12.43 -2.72
N LEU A 92 -5.96 12.08 -1.90
CA LEU A 92 -7.23 12.80 -1.84
C LEU A 92 -7.02 14.27 -1.44
N GLY A 93 -7.65 15.17 -2.19
CA GLY A 93 -7.51 16.62 -2.04
C GLY A 93 -6.25 17.22 -2.65
N ALA A 94 -5.25 16.39 -2.99
CA ALA A 94 -4.03 16.84 -3.63
C ALA A 94 -4.28 17.25 -5.09
N SER A 95 -3.50 18.19 -5.58
CA SER A 95 -3.29 18.39 -7.01
C SER A 95 -2.45 17.23 -7.59
N LEU A 96 -2.47 17.06 -8.91
CA LEU A 96 -1.65 16.03 -9.57
C LEU A 96 -0.15 16.23 -9.30
N ALA A 97 0.33 17.48 -9.23
CA ALA A 97 1.73 17.78 -8.95
C ALA A 97 2.16 17.43 -7.51
N GLU A 98 1.23 17.52 -6.55
CA GLU A 98 1.44 17.10 -5.16
C GLU A 98 1.37 15.57 -5.04
N ALA A 99 0.41 14.93 -5.73
CA ALA A 99 0.22 13.48 -5.70
C ALA A 99 1.46 12.70 -6.17
N VAL A 100 2.21 13.21 -7.16
CA VAL A 100 3.47 12.61 -7.62
C VAL A 100 4.55 12.60 -6.53
N LYS A 101 4.45 13.50 -5.55
CA LYS A 101 5.42 13.63 -4.45
C LYS A 101 4.96 12.92 -3.18
N ALA A 102 3.74 12.37 -3.15
CA ALA A 102 3.21 11.72 -1.96
C ALA A 102 3.84 10.32 -1.81
N PRO A 103 4.67 10.07 -0.78
CA PRO A 103 5.01 8.70 -0.43
C PRO A 103 3.74 8.01 0.12
N PRO A 104 3.59 6.68 -0.08
CA PRO A 104 2.58 5.94 0.67
C PRO A 104 2.87 6.13 2.16
N LYS A 105 1.93 6.74 2.90
CA LYS A 105 2.05 6.90 4.35
C LYS A 105 1.70 5.55 5.00
N PRO A 106 2.54 5.05 5.93
CA PRO A 106 2.27 3.79 6.64
C PRO A 106 1.08 3.88 7.59
#